data_AF-A0A2V9RBZ3-F1
#
_entry.id   AF-A0A2V9RBZ3-F1
#
_cell.length_a   1.000
_cell.length_b   1.000
_cell.length_c   1.000
_cell.angle_alpha   90.00
_cell.angle_beta   90.00
_cell.angle_gamma   90.00
#
_symmetry.space_group_name_H-M   'P 1'
#
loop_
_entity.id
_entity.type
_entity.pdbx_description
1 polymer ?
#
loop_
_entity_poly.entity_id
_entity_poly.type
_entity_poly.pdbx_seq_one_letter_code
_entity_poly.pdbx_strand_id
1 'polypeptide(L)'
;DALTAVPRSYREASLALGVSPWKTATSVVIPAATPGIFAALVLGFGRAMGETMIVLMASGNAAVTSFKFTDSVRTISATIAAELGEVVFHSPHYHVLFFLGTLLFVITFLLNMMGEYFVGQLKRRLTGT
;
A
#
# COMPACT_ATOMS: atom_id res chain seq x y z
N ASP A 1 -14.38 -6.91 -4.90
CA ASP A 1 -14.59 -5.69 -5.71
C ASP A 1 -13.94 -5.71 -7.08
N ALA A 2 -12.64 -5.99 -7.21
CA ALA A 2 -11.99 -6.01 -8.52
C ALA A 2 -12.66 -6.95 -9.56
N LEU A 3 -13.06 -8.15 -9.12
CA LEU A 3 -13.73 -9.15 -9.97
C LEU A 3 -15.21 -8.83 -10.22
N THR A 4 -15.89 -8.18 -9.28
CA THR A 4 -17.31 -7.79 -9.41
C THR A 4 -17.49 -6.54 -10.27
N ALA A 5 -16.43 -5.75 -10.46
CA ALA A 5 -16.41 -4.62 -11.38
C ALA A 5 -16.41 -5.03 -12.87
N VAL A 6 -16.10 -6.29 -13.19
CA VAL A 6 -16.18 -6.83 -14.56
C VAL A 6 -17.66 -7.10 -14.90
N PRO A 7 -18.21 -6.48 -15.97
CA PRO A 7 -19.59 -6.72 -16.37
C PRO A 7 -19.88 -8.21 -16.62
N ARG A 8 -21.02 -8.69 -16.11
CA ARG A 8 -21.44 -10.10 -16.28
C ARG A 8 -21.56 -10.50 -17.76
N SER A 9 -21.88 -9.54 -18.62
CA SER A 9 -21.94 -9.72 -20.08
C SER A 9 -20.64 -10.28 -20.68
N TYR A 10 -19.46 -9.92 -20.16
CA TYR A 10 -18.19 -10.50 -20.63
C TYR A 10 -18.08 -11.99 -20.33
N ARG A 11 -18.57 -12.42 -19.17
CA ARG A 11 -18.59 -13.84 -18.78
C ARG A 11 -19.64 -14.60 -19.60
N GLU A 12 -20.83 -14.05 -19.75
CA GLU A 12 -21.93 -14.65 -20.52
C GLU A 12 -21.58 -14.77 -22.01
N ALA A 13 -20.97 -13.75 -22.61
CA ALA A 13 -20.51 -13.80 -24.00
C ALA A 13 -19.43 -14.88 -24.21
N SER A 14 -18.47 -15.01 -23.30
CA SER A 14 -17.44 -16.05 -23.38
C SER A 14 -18.05 -17.46 -23.26
N LEU A 15 -19.01 -17.65 -22.37
CA LEU A 15 -19.72 -18.93 -22.23
C LEU A 15 -20.59 -19.24 -23.44
N ALA A 16 -21.24 -18.23 -24.04
CA ALA A 16 -22.03 -18.37 -25.27
C ALA A 16 -21.18 -18.77 -26.49
N LEU A 17 -19.89 -18.42 -26.48
CA LEU A 17 -18.90 -18.87 -27.47
C LEU A 17 -18.38 -20.31 -27.22
N GLY A 18 -18.93 -21.03 -26.23
CA GLY A 18 -18.53 -22.39 -25.89
C GLY A 18 -17.21 -22.49 -25.11
N VAL A 19 -16.71 -21.37 -24.57
CA VAL A 19 -15.48 -21.35 -23.77
C VAL A 19 -15.76 -21.94 -22.39
N SER A 20 -14.87 -22.80 -21.89
CA SER A 20 -15.03 -23.38 -20.56
C SER A 20 -15.00 -22.31 -19.44
N PRO A 21 -15.67 -22.53 -18.30
CA PRO A 21 -15.69 -21.58 -17.19
C PRO A 21 -14.30 -21.22 -16.67
N TRP A 22 -13.38 -22.20 -16.62
CA TRP A 22 -12.00 -21.99 -16.21
C TRP A 22 -11.23 -21.09 -17.18
N LYS A 23 -11.39 -21.30 -18.49
CA LYS A 23 -10.73 -20.48 -19.51
C LYS A 23 -11.34 -19.08 -19.59
N THR A 24 -12.65 -18.96 -19.37
CA THR A 24 -13.33 -17.67 -19.23
C THR A 24 -12.80 -16.88 -18.03
N ALA A 25 -12.63 -17.53 -16.87
CA ALA A 25 -12.09 -16.87 -15.68
C ALA A 25 -10.67 -16.34 -15.93
N THR A 26 -9.80 -17.16 -16.51
CA THR A 26 -8.38 -16.83 -16.70
C THR A 26 -8.09 -15.91 -17.88
N SER A 27 -8.81 -16.05 -18.98
CA SER A 27 -8.53 -15.33 -20.23
C SER A 27 -9.42 -14.10 -20.46
N VAL A 28 -10.53 -13.97 -19.73
CA VAL A 28 -11.47 -12.85 -19.89
C VAL A 28 -11.59 -12.07 -18.59
N VAL A 29 -11.94 -12.75 -17.49
CA VAL A 29 -12.25 -12.07 -16.21
C VAL A 29 -11.00 -11.52 -15.54
N ILE A 30 -9.91 -12.30 -15.42
CA ILE A 30 -8.66 -11.83 -14.77
C ILE A 30 -8.03 -10.64 -15.52
N PRO A 31 -7.85 -10.67 -16.86
CA PRO A 31 -7.35 -9.52 -17.60
C PRO A 31 -8.24 -8.29 -17.44
N ALA A 32 -9.57 -8.46 -17.54
CA ALA A 32 -10.52 -7.36 -17.36
C ALA A 32 -10.52 -6.79 -15.93
N ALA A 33 -10.24 -7.61 -14.91
CA ALA A 33 -10.16 -7.20 -13.51
C ALA A 33 -8.78 -6.68 -13.08
N THR A 34 -7.76 -6.77 -13.95
CA THR A 34 -6.36 -6.39 -13.64
C THR A 34 -6.21 -4.99 -13.02
N PRO A 35 -6.89 -3.92 -13.50
CA PRO A 35 -6.73 -2.59 -12.89
C PRO A 35 -7.33 -2.53 -11.49
N GLY A 36 -8.44 -3.27 -11.24
CA GLY A 36 -9.03 -3.38 -9.92
C GLY A 36 -8.17 -4.20 -8.95
N ILE A 37 -7.51 -5.26 -9.44
CA ILE A 37 -6.60 -6.09 -8.62
C ILE A 37 -5.37 -5.26 -8.22
N PHE A 38 -4.77 -4.53 -9.17
CA PHE A 38 -3.66 -3.62 -8.86
C PHE A 38 -4.06 -2.55 -7.85
N ALA A 39 -5.23 -1.94 -8.01
CA ALA A 39 -5.75 -0.97 -7.05
C ALA A 39 -5.90 -1.58 -5.65
N ALA A 40 -6.50 -2.77 -5.55
CA ALA A 40 -6.67 -3.48 -4.29
C ALA A 40 -5.33 -3.86 -3.62
N LEU A 41 -4.32 -4.23 -4.40
CA LEU A 41 -2.97 -4.52 -3.90
C LEU A 41 -2.29 -3.27 -3.34
N VAL A 42 -2.33 -2.15 -4.07
CA VAL A 42 -1.72 -0.88 -3.65
C VAL A 42 -2.42 -0.35 -2.39
N LEU A 43 -3.75 -0.33 -2.37
CA LEU A 43 -4.54 0.13 -1.22
C LEU A 43 -4.37 -0.82 -0.02
N GLY A 44 -4.36 -2.14 -0.26
CA GLY A 44 -4.12 -3.14 0.79
C GLY A 44 -2.74 -3.02 1.40
N PHE A 45 -1.71 -2.79 0.58
CA PHE A 45 -0.34 -2.57 1.05
C PHE A 45 -0.20 -1.26 1.84
N GLY A 46 -0.81 -0.18 1.36
CA GLY A 46 -0.88 1.09 2.10
C GLY A 46 -1.58 0.94 3.45
N ARG A 47 -2.64 0.13 3.52
CA ARG A 47 -3.36 -0.18 4.76
C ARG A 47 -2.54 -1.03 5.73
N ALA A 48 -1.84 -2.04 5.23
CA ALA A 48 -0.95 -2.89 6.03
C ALA A 48 0.24 -2.08 6.60
N MET A 49 0.78 -1.14 5.82
CA MET A 49 1.76 -0.19 6.35
C MET A 49 1.14 0.80 7.33
N GLY A 50 -0.12 1.21 7.14
CA GLY A 50 -0.88 2.11 8.02
C GLY A 50 -1.22 1.50 9.39
N GLU A 51 -1.42 0.18 9.45
CA GLU A 51 -1.27 -0.63 10.69
C GLU A 51 0.22 -0.71 11.09
N THR A 52 0.88 0.45 11.13
CA THR A 52 2.28 0.68 11.54
C THR A 52 2.66 -0.05 12.83
N MET A 53 1.68 -0.42 13.66
CA MET A 53 1.80 -1.32 14.81
C MET A 53 2.35 -2.72 14.49
N ILE A 54 2.03 -3.31 13.33
CA ILE A 54 2.55 -4.62 12.93
C ILE A 54 4.04 -4.52 12.60
N VAL A 55 4.46 -3.48 11.89
CA VAL A 55 5.87 -3.26 11.55
C VAL A 55 6.69 -2.97 12.81
N LEU A 56 6.12 -2.21 13.76
CA LEU A 56 6.72 -1.98 15.07
C LEU A 56 6.95 -3.30 15.82
N MET A 57 5.92 -4.15 15.90
CA MET A 57 5.98 -5.46 16.56
C MET A 57 6.96 -6.42 15.87
N ALA A 58 7.02 -6.42 14.54
CA ALA A 58 7.94 -7.28 13.79
C ALA A 58 9.41 -6.81 13.87
N SER A 59 9.64 -5.50 14.01
CA SER A 59 11.00 -4.92 14.06
C SER A 59 11.67 -4.98 15.44
N GLY A 60 10.92 -5.35 16.48
CA GLY A 60 11.42 -5.50 17.85
C GLY A 60 11.67 -4.20 18.63
N ASN A 61 11.67 -3.03 17.97
CA ASN A 61 11.85 -1.70 18.59
C ASN A 61 13.18 -1.50 19.35
N ALA A 62 14.26 -2.19 18.98
CA ALA A 62 15.57 -1.96 19.59
C ALA A 62 16.25 -0.72 18.99
N ALA A 63 16.66 0.22 19.84
CA ALA A 63 17.39 1.45 19.46
C ALA A 63 18.87 1.16 19.18
N VAL A 64 19.17 0.14 18.38
CA VAL A 64 20.55 -0.24 18.05
C VAL A 64 20.92 0.38 16.70
N THR A 65 21.86 1.33 16.72
CA THR A 65 22.45 1.90 15.50
C THR A 65 23.58 0.98 15.04
N SER A 66 23.22 -0.14 14.42
CA SER A 66 24.17 -1.12 13.89
C SER A 66 23.80 -1.45 12.45
N PHE A 67 24.75 -1.34 11.52
CA PHE A 67 24.57 -1.63 10.08
C PHE A 67 24.48 -3.14 9.76
N LYS A 68 24.25 -3.98 10.77
CA LYS A 68 24.12 -5.43 10.61
C LYS A 68 22.66 -5.78 10.33
N PHE A 69 22.41 -6.48 9.23
CA PHE A 69 21.08 -6.97 8.84
C PHE A 69 20.39 -7.88 9.87
N THR A 70 21.11 -8.38 10.87
CA THR A 70 20.59 -9.24 11.94
C THR A 70 20.09 -8.49 13.17
N ASP A 71 20.40 -7.20 13.28
CA ASP A 71 20.06 -6.41 14.48
C ASP A 71 18.65 -5.81 14.33
N SER A 72 17.93 -5.72 15.45
CA SER A 72 16.60 -5.11 15.48
C SER A 72 16.68 -3.63 15.12
N VAL A 73 15.75 -3.17 14.29
CA VAL A 73 15.70 -1.81 13.77
C VAL A 73 14.56 -1.06 14.44
N ARG A 74 14.83 0.14 14.99
CA ARG A 74 13.78 1.05 15.44
C ARG A 74 13.21 1.83 14.26
N THR A 75 11.89 1.76 14.05
CA THR A 75 11.24 2.51 12.97
C THR A 75 11.05 3.99 13.34
N ILE A 76 11.01 4.86 12.34
CA ILE A 76 10.78 6.31 12.51
C ILE A 76 9.49 6.57 13.31
N SER A 77 8.41 5.83 13.04
CA SER A 77 7.15 5.91 13.81
C SER A 77 7.32 5.53 15.28
N ALA A 78 8.18 4.54 15.58
CA ALA A 78 8.47 4.11 16.95
C ALA A 78 9.17 5.20 17.75
N THR A 79 10.20 5.80 17.13
CA THR A 79 10.97 6.90 17.72
C THR A 79 10.06 8.09 18.03
N ILE A 80 9.21 8.46 17.07
CA ILE A 80 8.19 9.51 17.23
C ILE A 80 7.27 9.18 18.40
N ALA A 81 6.67 7.99 18.44
CA ALA A 81 5.71 7.61 19.48
C ALA A 81 6.33 7.50 20.88
N ALA A 82 7.56 7.00 20.98
CA ALA A 82 8.25 6.82 22.25
C ALA A 82 8.78 8.13 22.83
N GLU A 83 9.33 9.02 21.99
CA GLU A 83 10.08 10.17 22.46
C GLU A 83 9.26 11.47 22.42
N LEU A 84 8.19 11.60 21.61
CA LEU A 84 7.40 12.84 21.54
C LEU A 84 6.68 13.15 22.87
N GLY A 85 6.32 12.12 23.63
CA GLY A 85 5.66 12.28 24.93
C GLY A 85 6.59 12.70 26.06
N GLU A 86 7.91 12.51 25.90
CA GLU A 86 8.91 12.70 26.95
C GLU A 86 9.81 13.93 26.71
N VAL A 87 9.86 14.47 25.49
CA VAL A 87 10.67 15.66 25.15
C VAL A 87 10.03 16.96 25.64
N VAL A 88 10.86 17.87 26.15
CA VAL A 88 10.42 19.22 26.52
C VAL A 88 10.05 20.02 25.26
N PHE A 89 8.89 20.68 25.31
CA PHE A 89 8.42 21.57 24.25
C PHE A 89 9.48 22.63 23.91
N HIS A 90 9.68 22.90 22.62
CA HIS A 90 10.69 23.82 22.08
C HIS A 90 12.16 23.44 22.30
N SER A 91 12.46 22.20 22.69
CA SER A 91 13.84 21.70 22.66
C SER A 91 14.30 21.42 21.22
N PRO A 92 15.62 21.49 20.91
CA PRO A 92 16.14 21.07 19.60
C PRO A 92 15.70 19.65 19.22
N HIS A 93 15.60 18.76 20.21
CA HIS A 93 15.15 17.38 20.03
C HIS A 93 13.68 17.29 19.57
N TYR A 94 12.81 18.16 20.09
CA TYR A 94 11.41 18.26 19.66
C TYR A 94 11.29 18.61 18.17
N HIS A 95 12.11 19.55 17.68
CA HIS A 95 12.12 19.94 16.27
C HIS A 95 12.56 18.79 15.35
N VAL A 96 13.54 17.98 15.77
CA VAL A 96 13.99 16.80 15.02
C VAL A 96 12.87 15.76 14.90
N LEU A 97 12.16 15.51 16.00
CA LEU A 97 11.06 14.55 16.04
C LEU A 97 9.87 15.00 15.19
N PHE A 98 9.56 16.30 15.22
CA PHE A 98 8.54 16.91 14.37
C PHE A 98 8.93 16.85 12.88
N PHE A 99 10.21 17.08 12.56
CA PHE A 99 10.73 16.93 11.20
C PHE A 99 10.62 15.48 10.71
N LEU A 100 10.99 14.50 11.54
CA LEU A 100 10.83 13.07 11.23
C LEU A 100 9.36 12.72 10.93
N GLY A 101 8.43 13.23 11.73
CA GLY A 101 6.98 13.01 11.51
C GLY A 101 6.48 13.66 10.21
N THR A 102 6.93 14.88 9.92
CA THR A 102 6.61 15.56 8.67
C THR A 102 7.18 14.82 7.47
N LEU A 103 8.43 14.35 7.56
CA LEU A 103 9.09 13.57 6.51
C LEU A 103 8.33 12.27 6.24
N LEU A 104 7.95 11.54 7.30
CA LEU A 104 7.17 10.33 7.19
C LEU A 104 5.81 10.60 6.53
N PHE A 105 5.12 11.68 6.93
CA PHE A 105 3.88 12.11 6.29
C PHE A 105 4.06 12.36 4.80
N VAL A 106 5.10 13.09 4.39
CA VAL A 106 5.39 13.37 2.97
C VAL A 106 5.64 12.09 2.19
N ILE A 107 6.43 11.15 2.75
CA ILE A 107 6.70 9.86 2.10
C ILE A 107 5.41 9.06 1.92
N THR A 108 4.61 8.92 2.99
CA THR A 108 3.32 8.21 2.92
C THR A 108 2.37 8.88 1.94
N PHE A 109 2.31 10.21 1.94
CA PHE A 109 1.48 10.98 1.02
C PHE A 109 1.90 10.75 -0.43
N LEU A 110 3.20 10.81 -0.74
CA LEU A 110 3.72 10.57 -2.08
C LEU A 110 3.48 9.15 -2.55
N LEU A 111 3.71 8.14 -1.70
CA LEU A 111 3.43 6.74 -2.04
C LEU A 111 1.94 6.51 -2.32
N ASN A 112 1.05 7.08 -1.50
CA ASN A 112 -0.39 6.98 -1.75
C ASN A 112 -0.80 7.72 -3.03
N MET A 113 -0.27 8.93 -3.24
CA MET A 113 -0.55 9.73 -4.44
C MET A 113 -0.07 9.02 -5.71
N MET A 114 1.15 8.47 -5.70
CA MET A 114 1.70 7.69 -6.80
C MET A 114 0.85 6.43 -7.03
N GLY A 115 0.49 5.72 -5.96
CA GLY A 115 -0.38 4.55 -6.03
C GLY A 115 -1.69 4.85 -6.75
N GLU A 116 -2.38 5.90 -6.34
CA GLU A 116 -3.63 6.35 -6.96
C GLU A 116 -3.41 6.78 -8.42
N TYR A 117 -2.32 7.51 -8.71
CA TYR A 117 -1.98 7.95 -10.06
C TYR A 117 -1.72 6.77 -11.01
N PHE A 118 -0.94 5.77 -10.59
CA PHE A 118 -0.66 4.57 -11.39
C PHE A 118 -1.92 3.74 -11.66
N VAL A 119 -2.78 3.60 -10.65
CA VAL A 119 -4.10 2.94 -10.81
C VAL A 119 -4.96 3.70 -11.81
N GLY A 120 -4.99 5.03 -11.72
CA GLY A 120 -5.71 5.89 -12.66
C GLY A 120 -5.21 5.73 -14.09
N GLN A 121 -3.90 5.64 -14.31
CA GLN A 121 -3.31 5.45 -15.63
C GLN A 121 -3.58 4.05 -16.19
N LEU A 122 -3.53 3.00 -15.36
CA LEU A 122 -3.83 1.64 -15.79
C LEU A 122 -5.31 1.48 -16.16
N LYS A 123 -6.22 2.13 -15.41
CA LYS A 123 -7.65 2.18 -15.73
C LYS A 123 -7.91 2.87 -17.07
N ARG A 124 -7.21 3.98 -17.37
CA ARG A 124 -7.29 4.69 -18.66
C ARG A 124 -6.82 3.84 -19.84
N ARG A 125 -5.76 3.03 -19.67
CA ARG A 125 -5.26 2.15 -20.75
C ARG A 125 -6.16 0.96 -21.05
N LEU A 126 -6.98 0.52 -20.08
CA LEU A 126 -7.83 -0.67 -20.22
C LEU A 126 -9.28 -0.33 -20.57
N THR A 127 -9.77 0.87 -20.23
CA THR A 127 -11.10 1.36 -20.67
C THR A 127 -10.98 2.14 -21.98
N GLY A 128 -10.25 1.60 -22.96
CA GLY A 128 -10.00 2.23 -24.25
C GLY A 128 -11.29 2.85 -24.83
N THR A 129 -11.27 4.18 -24.95
CA THR A 129 -11.89 4.87 -26.08
C THR A 129 -10.89 4.86 -27.22
#